data_AF-A0A973Y3Y5-F1
#
_entry.id   AF-A0A973Y3Y5-F1
#
_cell.length_a   1.000
_cell.length_b   1.000
_cell.length_c   1.000
_cell.angle_alpha   90.00
_cell.angle_beta   90.00
_cell.angle_gamma   90.00
#
_symmetry.space_group_name_H-M   'P 1'
#
loop_
_entity.id
_entity.type
_entity.pdbx_description
1 polymer ?
#
loop_
_entity_poly.entity_id
_entity_poly.type
_entity_poly.pdbx_seq_one_letter_code
_entity_poly.pdbx_strand_id
1 'polypeptide(L)'
;LQVLGKVYAVLSDANQRAVYNQTGTVDEEAEALRDDRDWLEYWQLLFKLTVKDIEDFQKNYKNSEEELADVKAAYLNFQGDMDRIMESVMCADYTDEPRIREMIQQAIDSGELPSYKAFVKESKQKMMSRRKRAEKEAKEAKKTQEELGLGGENDLQALIQRRSKDRERQMDDFLAQLEAKYGNNAKKGGKKTAAKKRKA
;
A
#
# COMPACT_ATOMS: atom_id res chain seq x y z
N LEU A 1 -8.23 -12.31 -18.29
CA LEU A 1 -7.45 -11.07 -18.08
C LEU A 1 -6.53 -10.73 -19.24
N GLN A 2 -5.71 -11.67 -19.75
CA GLN A 2 -4.78 -11.43 -20.87
C GLN A 2 -5.47 -10.98 -22.18
N VAL A 3 -6.61 -11.60 -22.54
CA VAL A 3 -7.39 -11.24 -23.74
C VAL A 3 -7.99 -9.83 -23.65
N LEU A 4 -8.47 -9.44 -22.47
CA LEU A 4 -9.06 -8.11 -22.25
C LEU A 4 -8.02 -6.99 -22.40
N GLY A 5 -6.79 -7.26 -21.93
CA GLY A 5 -5.65 -6.36 -22.11
C GLY A 5 -5.29 -6.14 -23.58
N LYS A 6 -5.26 -7.21 -24.39
CA LYS A 6 -5.02 -7.13 -25.84
C LYS A 6 -6.10 -6.32 -26.56
N VAL A 7 -7.38 -6.56 -26.23
CA VAL A 7 -8.51 -5.83 -26.82
C VAL A 7 -8.39 -4.33 -26.53
N TYR A 8 -8.10 -3.95 -25.29
CA TYR A 8 -7.90 -2.56 -24.97
C TYR A 8 -6.67 -1.97 -25.68
N ALA A 9 -5.55 -2.67 -25.73
CA ALA A 9 -4.34 -2.17 -26.36
C ALA A 9 -4.57 -1.78 -27.83
N VAL A 10 -5.27 -2.63 -28.59
CA VAL A 10 -5.63 -2.37 -29.98
C VAL A 10 -6.66 -1.24 -30.10
N LEU A 11 -7.67 -1.19 -29.23
CA LEU A 11 -8.78 -0.23 -29.34
C LEU A 11 -8.48 1.15 -28.73
N SER A 12 -7.52 1.24 -27.83
CA SER A 12 -7.12 2.48 -27.14
C SER A 12 -6.23 3.36 -28.01
N ASP A 13 -5.37 2.77 -28.84
CA ASP A 13 -4.50 3.47 -29.80
C ASP A 13 -5.28 3.73 -31.11
N ALA A 14 -5.42 5.00 -31.50
CA ALA A 14 -6.21 5.40 -32.66
C ALA A 14 -5.68 4.80 -33.98
N ASN A 15 -4.37 4.58 -34.10
CA ASN A 15 -3.75 4.01 -35.29
C ASN A 15 -3.96 2.50 -35.34
N GLN A 16 -3.77 1.79 -34.21
CA GLN A 16 -4.04 0.34 -34.17
C GLN A 16 -5.52 0.02 -34.34
N ARG A 17 -6.40 0.84 -33.75
CA ARG A 17 -7.85 0.71 -33.95
C ARG A 17 -8.24 0.92 -35.41
N ALA A 18 -7.62 1.87 -36.11
CA ALA A 18 -7.90 2.11 -37.52
C ALA A 18 -7.46 0.94 -38.41
N VAL A 19 -6.30 0.34 -38.14
CA VAL A 19 -5.82 -0.87 -38.84
C VAL A 19 -6.77 -2.04 -38.57
N TYR A 20 -7.12 -2.30 -37.31
CA TYR A 20 -8.07 -3.35 -36.95
C TYR A 20 -9.44 -3.17 -37.63
N ASN A 21 -9.97 -1.94 -37.66
CA ASN A 21 -11.24 -1.65 -38.32
C ASN A 21 -11.19 -1.88 -39.84
N GLN A 22 -10.02 -1.76 -40.47
CA GLN A 22 -9.85 -1.98 -41.91
C GLN A 22 -9.55 -3.43 -42.28
N THR A 23 -8.71 -4.12 -41.51
CA THR A 23 -8.23 -5.47 -41.87
C THR A 23 -8.92 -6.59 -41.09
N GLY A 24 -9.52 -6.28 -39.94
CA GLY A 24 -10.13 -7.28 -39.05
C GLY A 24 -9.11 -8.20 -38.35
N THR A 25 -7.81 -7.88 -38.42
CA THR A 25 -6.71 -8.71 -37.91
C THR A 25 -5.99 -8.02 -36.76
N VAL A 26 -5.59 -8.80 -35.74
CA VAL A 26 -4.74 -8.34 -34.64
C VAL A 26 -3.36 -8.97 -34.83
N ASP A 27 -2.32 -8.14 -34.90
CA ASP A 27 -0.92 -8.60 -34.95
C ASP A 27 -0.47 -8.96 -33.53
N GLU A 28 -0.44 -10.26 -33.23
CA GLU A 28 -0.06 -10.77 -31.90
C GLU A 28 1.44 -10.62 -31.61
N GLU A 29 2.27 -10.37 -32.62
CA GLU A 29 3.74 -10.38 -32.56
C GLU A 29 4.31 -8.97 -32.36
N ALA A 30 3.65 -7.95 -32.91
CA ALA A 30 3.94 -6.53 -32.65
C ALA A 30 3.76 -6.14 -31.16
N GLU A 31 2.94 -6.90 -30.43
CA GLU A 31 2.54 -6.59 -29.06
C GLU A 31 3.57 -7.00 -28.00
N ALA A 32 4.53 -7.88 -28.36
CA ALA A 32 5.65 -8.28 -27.51
C ALA A 32 6.77 -7.22 -27.44
N LEU A 33 6.74 -6.19 -28.29
CA LEU A 33 7.81 -5.18 -28.44
C LEU A 33 7.55 -3.87 -27.70
N ARG A 34 6.41 -3.70 -27.02
CA ARG A 34 6.15 -2.54 -26.14
C ARG A 34 6.34 -2.95 -24.66
N ASP A 35 7.60 -3.08 -24.25
CA ASP A 35 8.01 -3.32 -22.86
C ASP A 35 7.77 -2.08 -21.96
N ASP A 36 7.54 -0.91 -22.57
CA ASP A 36 7.24 0.36 -21.88
C ASP A 36 5.75 0.55 -21.53
N ARG A 37 4.93 -0.51 -21.49
CA ARG A 37 3.53 -0.36 -21.06
C ARG A 37 3.46 -0.16 -19.56
N ASP A 38 3.14 1.06 -19.15
CA ASP A 38 2.79 1.38 -17.77
C ASP A 38 1.44 0.73 -17.41
N TRP A 39 1.52 -0.51 -16.94
CA TRP A 39 0.36 -1.25 -16.47
C TRP A 39 -0.37 -0.51 -15.35
N LEU A 40 0.32 0.31 -14.56
CA LEU A 40 -0.30 1.08 -13.49
C LEU A 40 -1.26 2.13 -14.07
N GLU A 41 -0.84 2.87 -15.10
CA GLU A 41 -1.71 3.84 -15.80
C GLU A 41 -2.92 3.15 -16.44
N TYR A 42 -2.73 1.99 -17.05
CA TYR A 42 -3.82 1.22 -17.65
C TYR A 42 -4.86 0.78 -16.60
N TRP A 43 -4.41 0.24 -15.47
CA TRP A 43 -5.29 -0.17 -14.37
C TRP A 43 -5.98 1.02 -13.71
N GLN A 44 -5.28 2.14 -13.52
CA GLN A 44 -5.87 3.38 -13.00
C GLN A 44 -6.92 3.99 -13.94
N LEU A 45 -6.74 3.85 -15.25
CA LEU A 45 -7.72 4.32 -16.22
C LEU A 45 -9.00 3.46 -16.21
N LEU A 46 -8.84 2.12 -16.15
CA LEU A 46 -9.96 1.19 -16.13
C LEU A 46 -10.72 1.23 -14.80
N PHE A 47 -10.01 1.35 -13.68
CA PHE A 47 -10.54 1.31 -12.33
C PHE A 47 -10.21 2.62 -11.63
N LYS A 48 -10.94 3.68 -12.00
CA LYS A 48 -10.90 4.95 -11.28
C LYS A 48 -11.60 4.77 -9.93
N LEU A 49 -10.82 4.39 -8.92
CA LEU A 49 -11.23 4.35 -7.53
C LEU A 49 -10.78 5.63 -6.84
N THR A 50 -11.72 6.37 -6.30
CA THR A 50 -11.48 7.54 -5.48
C THR A 50 -11.70 7.21 -4.01
N VAL A 51 -11.14 8.03 -3.12
CA VAL A 51 -11.41 7.92 -1.67
C VAL A 51 -12.92 8.02 -1.40
N LYS A 52 -13.63 8.83 -2.17
CA LYS A 52 -15.08 8.97 -2.08
C LYS A 52 -15.82 7.67 -2.39
N ASP A 53 -15.37 6.91 -3.39
CA ASP A 53 -15.97 5.61 -3.73
C ASP A 53 -15.84 4.62 -2.57
N ILE A 54 -14.71 4.65 -1.85
CA ILE A 54 -14.48 3.82 -0.66
C ILE A 54 -15.41 4.25 0.48
N GLU A 55 -15.54 5.56 0.72
CA GLU A 55 -16.45 6.09 1.75
C GLU A 55 -17.92 5.77 1.45
N ASP A 56 -18.34 5.88 0.19
CA ASP A 56 -19.71 5.59 -0.23
C ASP A 56 -19.98 4.09 -0.18
N PHE A 57 -19.01 3.24 -0.55
CA PHE A 57 -19.09 1.80 -0.32
C PHE A 57 -19.24 1.48 1.17
N GLN A 58 -18.41 2.05 2.04
CA GLN A 58 -18.47 1.83 3.48
C GLN A 58 -19.84 2.19 4.07
N LYS A 59 -20.42 3.32 3.65
CA LYS A 59 -21.77 3.74 4.09
C LYS A 59 -22.86 2.77 3.66
N ASN A 60 -22.76 2.25 2.43
CA ASN A 60 -23.75 1.33 1.88
C ASN A 60 -23.61 -0.08 2.48
N TYR A 61 -22.39 -0.51 2.79
CA TYR A 61 -22.12 -1.80 3.40
C TYR A 61 -22.56 -1.83 4.88
N LYS A 62 -22.30 -0.77 5.65
CA LYS A 62 -22.70 -0.73 7.07
C LYS A 62 -24.23 -0.75 7.24
N ASN A 63 -24.71 -1.62 8.11
CA ASN A 63 -26.11 -1.96 8.37
C ASN A 63 -26.85 -2.58 7.19
N SER A 64 -26.13 -3.06 6.18
CA SER A 64 -26.73 -3.82 5.08
C SER A 64 -26.99 -5.28 5.46
N GLU A 65 -27.79 -5.95 4.64
CA GLU A 65 -27.97 -7.40 4.73
C GLU A 65 -26.66 -8.15 4.44
N GLU A 66 -25.80 -7.58 3.60
CA GLU A 66 -24.48 -8.14 3.26
C GLU A 66 -23.56 -8.15 4.49
N GLU A 67 -23.46 -7.04 5.21
CA GLU A 67 -22.68 -6.99 6.45
C GLU A 67 -23.22 -7.99 7.48
N LEU A 68 -24.54 -8.09 7.63
CA LEU A 68 -25.15 -9.02 8.56
C LEU A 68 -24.85 -10.48 8.19
N ALA A 69 -24.83 -10.82 6.91
CA ALA A 69 -24.42 -12.14 6.43
C ALA A 69 -22.94 -12.42 6.73
N ASP A 70 -22.06 -11.44 6.48
CA ASP A 70 -20.62 -11.55 6.73
C ASP A 70 -20.31 -11.68 8.23
N VAL A 71 -21.00 -10.92 9.08
CA VAL A 71 -20.89 -11.02 10.54
C VAL A 71 -21.32 -12.40 11.03
N LYS A 72 -22.43 -12.94 10.51
CA LYS A 72 -22.89 -14.30 10.84
C LYS A 72 -21.88 -15.36 10.39
N ALA A 73 -21.35 -15.23 9.17
CA ALA A 73 -20.34 -16.14 8.65
C ALA A 73 -19.05 -16.10 9.50
N ALA A 74 -18.57 -14.91 9.83
CA ALA A 74 -17.41 -14.72 10.72
C ALA A 74 -17.67 -15.32 12.11
N TYR A 75 -18.86 -15.11 12.68
CA TYR A 75 -19.24 -15.66 13.98
C TYR A 75 -19.17 -17.19 14.00
N LEU A 76 -19.68 -17.84 12.95
CA LEU A 76 -19.61 -19.31 12.80
C LEU A 76 -18.18 -19.79 12.61
N ASN A 77 -17.41 -19.14 11.75
CA ASN A 77 -16.02 -19.51 11.45
C ASN A 77 -15.09 -19.39 12.67
N PHE A 78 -15.32 -18.38 13.51
CA PHE A 78 -14.50 -18.10 14.68
C PHE A 78 -15.15 -18.50 16.01
N GLN A 79 -16.25 -19.25 15.96
CA GLN A 79 -16.95 -19.78 17.14
C GLN A 79 -17.22 -18.70 18.21
N GLY A 80 -17.62 -17.51 17.77
CA GLY A 80 -17.94 -16.37 18.63
C GLY A 80 -16.76 -15.64 19.25
N ASP A 81 -15.52 -15.85 18.78
CA ASP A 81 -14.38 -15.04 19.21
C ASP A 81 -14.40 -13.64 18.58
N MET A 82 -14.80 -12.65 19.38
CA MET A 82 -14.93 -11.26 18.94
C MET A 82 -13.62 -10.62 18.47
N ASP A 83 -12.44 -11.09 18.93
CA ASP A 83 -11.17 -10.55 18.41
C ASP A 83 -11.05 -10.86 16.91
N ARG A 84 -11.29 -12.11 16.54
CA ARG A 84 -11.19 -12.58 15.16
C ARG A 84 -12.31 -12.05 14.28
N ILE A 85 -13.52 -11.95 14.83
CA ILE A 85 -14.67 -11.39 14.10
C ILE A 85 -14.35 -9.95 13.70
N MET A 86 -13.95 -9.09 14.65
CA MET A 86 -13.65 -7.69 14.37
C MET A 86 -12.45 -7.51 13.42
N GLU A 87 -11.48 -8.41 13.43
CA GLU A 87 -10.35 -8.40 12.49
C GLU A 87 -10.71 -8.90 11.08
N SER A 88 -11.83 -9.63 10.93
CA SER A 88 -12.24 -10.26 9.67
C SER A 88 -13.34 -9.52 8.91
N VAL A 89 -14.26 -8.86 9.63
CA VAL A 89 -15.42 -8.20 9.03
C VAL A 89 -14.97 -6.92 8.35
N MET A 90 -15.37 -6.73 7.09
CA MET A 90 -15.01 -5.56 6.31
C MET A 90 -15.53 -4.28 6.96
N CYS A 91 -14.77 -3.18 6.84
CA CYS A 91 -15.16 -1.85 7.34
C CYS A 91 -15.47 -1.77 8.84
N ALA A 92 -15.15 -2.81 9.63
CA ALA A 92 -15.32 -2.85 11.06
C ALA A 92 -14.19 -2.10 11.76
N ASP A 93 -14.55 -1.08 12.53
CA ASP A 93 -13.64 -0.40 13.44
C ASP A 93 -13.95 -0.80 14.89
N TYR A 94 -13.03 -0.54 15.83
CA TYR A 94 -13.27 -0.79 17.25
C TYR A 94 -14.50 -0.03 17.79
N THR A 95 -14.86 1.09 17.14
CA THR A 95 -16.06 1.86 17.45
C THR A 95 -17.35 1.16 17.04
N ASP A 96 -17.30 0.23 16.09
CA ASP A 96 -18.45 -0.55 15.60
C ASP A 96 -18.75 -1.80 16.45
N GLU A 97 -17.84 -2.22 17.34
CA GLU A 97 -18.00 -3.44 18.15
C GLU A 97 -19.37 -3.52 18.87
N PRO A 98 -19.90 -2.45 19.50
CA PRO A 98 -21.21 -2.50 20.15
C PRO A 98 -22.35 -2.88 19.20
N ARG A 99 -22.34 -2.32 17.98
CA ARG A 99 -23.35 -2.56 16.93
C ARG A 99 -23.24 -3.97 16.35
N ILE A 100 -22.02 -4.42 16.07
CA ILE A 100 -21.77 -5.79 15.57
C ILE A 100 -22.18 -6.83 16.63
N ARG A 101 -21.89 -6.57 17.91
CA ARG A 101 -22.33 -7.44 19.01
C ARG A 101 -23.84 -7.50 19.10
N GLU A 102 -24.53 -6.38 18.93
CA GLU A 102 -26.00 -6.34 18.92
C GLU A 102 -26.58 -7.18 17.78
N MET A 103 -26.03 -7.08 16.57
CA MET A 103 -26.44 -7.93 15.43
C MET A 103 -26.28 -9.42 15.74
N ILE A 104 -25.14 -9.82 16.33
CA ILE A 104 -24.89 -11.21 16.72
C ILE A 104 -25.88 -11.65 17.80
N GLN A 105 -26.13 -10.81 18.81
CA GLN A 105 -27.05 -11.13 19.89
C GLN A 105 -28.48 -11.32 19.36
N GLN A 106 -28.95 -10.43 18.48
CA GLN A 106 -30.26 -10.55 17.83
C GLN A 106 -30.37 -11.86 17.02
N ALA A 107 -29.31 -12.24 16.31
CA ALA A 107 -29.29 -13.50 15.54
C ALA A 107 -29.21 -14.77 16.42
N ILE A 108 -28.63 -14.67 17.63
CA ILE A 108 -28.69 -15.75 18.63
C ILE A 108 -30.11 -15.84 19.21
N ASP A 109 -30.71 -14.69 19.54
CA ASP A 109 -32.04 -14.62 20.13
C ASP A 109 -33.13 -15.07 19.15
N SER A 110 -32.96 -14.83 17.84
CA SER A 110 -33.83 -15.35 16.77
C SER A 110 -33.61 -16.85 16.49
N GLY A 111 -32.57 -17.46 17.06
CA GLY A 111 -32.22 -18.87 16.87
C GLY A 111 -31.48 -19.17 15.55
N GLU A 112 -31.05 -18.15 14.82
CA GLU A 112 -30.30 -18.31 13.57
C GLU A 112 -28.82 -18.64 13.80
N LEU A 113 -28.25 -18.20 14.94
CA LEU A 113 -26.89 -18.53 15.34
C LEU A 113 -26.85 -19.36 16.63
N PRO A 114 -25.94 -20.33 16.73
CA PRO A 114 -25.71 -21.07 17.97
C PRO A 114 -25.06 -20.16 19.02
N SER A 115 -25.35 -20.42 20.29
CA SER A 115 -24.73 -19.69 21.40
C SER A 115 -23.35 -20.26 21.73
N TYR A 116 -22.27 -19.56 21.34
CA TYR A 116 -20.91 -19.95 21.72
C TYR A 116 -20.45 -19.34 23.04
N LYS A 117 -19.77 -20.16 23.87
CA LYS A 117 -19.24 -19.74 25.18
C LYS A 117 -18.26 -18.57 25.08
N ALA A 118 -17.46 -18.51 24.01
CA ALA A 118 -16.48 -17.44 23.80
C ALA A 118 -17.13 -16.06 23.72
N PHE A 119 -18.31 -15.98 23.09
CA PHE A 119 -19.09 -14.75 22.99
C PHE A 119 -19.85 -14.45 24.28
N VAL A 120 -20.60 -15.42 24.81
CA VAL A 120 -21.50 -15.20 25.96
C VAL A 120 -20.75 -14.92 27.25
N LYS A 121 -19.61 -15.59 27.48
CA LYS A 121 -18.82 -15.45 28.70
C LYS A 121 -17.64 -14.49 28.53
N GLU A 122 -17.68 -13.64 27.51
CA GLU A 122 -16.61 -12.68 27.30
C GLU A 122 -16.50 -11.70 28.46
N SER A 123 -15.28 -11.52 28.96
CA SER A 123 -15.05 -10.62 30.08
C SER A 123 -15.06 -9.15 29.62
N LYS A 124 -15.57 -8.26 30.47
CA LYS A 124 -15.47 -6.81 30.24
C LYS A 124 -14.03 -6.34 30.07
N GLN A 125 -13.09 -6.99 30.74
CA GLN A 125 -11.66 -6.70 30.60
C GLN A 125 -11.16 -7.00 29.18
N LYS A 126 -11.60 -8.10 28.55
CA LYS A 126 -11.22 -8.45 27.17
C LYS A 126 -11.74 -7.39 26.18
N MET A 127 -13.02 -7.02 26.31
CA MET A 127 -13.62 -5.94 25.50
C MET A 127 -12.87 -4.60 25.65
N MET A 128 -12.59 -4.19 26.88
CA MET A 128 -11.84 -2.95 27.14
C MET A 128 -10.39 -3.01 26.63
N SER A 129 -9.76 -4.19 26.71
CA SER A 129 -8.41 -4.41 26.20
C SER A 129 -8.35 -4.26 24.69
N ARG A 130 -9.32 -4.81 23.94
CA ARG A 130 -9.43 -4.60 22.48
C ARG A 130 -9.48 -3.13 22.12
N ARG A 131 -10.41 -2.39 22.74
CA ARG A 131 -10.55 -0.95 22.53
C ARG A 131 -9.25 -0.20 22.84
N LYS A 132 -8.60 -0.50 23.96
CA LYS A 132 -7.35 0.15 24.36
C LYS A 132 -6.20 -0.16 23.40
N ARG A 133 -6.14 -1.37 22.83
CA ARG A 133 -5.18 -1.76 21.80
C ARG A 133 -5.36 -0.89 20.54
N ALA A 134 -6.58 -0.81 20.02
CA ALA A 134 -6.89 0.01 18.85
C ALA A 134 -6.59 1.50 19.09
N GLU A 135 -6.96 2.05 20.26
CA GLU A 135 -6.66 3.44 20.63
C GLU A 135 -5.14 3.70 20.74
N LYS A 136 -4.36 2.71 21.19
CA LYS A 136 -2.90 2.81 21.27
C LYS A 136 -2.28 2.80 19.87
N GLU A 137 -2.69 1.86 19.02
CA GLU A 137 -2.24 1.76 17.63
C GLU A 137 -2.57 3.04 16.85
N ALA A 138 -3.78 3.59 17.02
CA ALA A 138 -4.16 4.87 16.40
C ALA A 138 -3.29 6.05 16.85
N LYS A 139 -2.85 6.08 18.12
CA LYS A 139 -1.93 7.11 18.62
C LYS A 139 -0.53 6.94 18.06
N GLU A 140 -0.03 5.70 18.00
CA GLU A 140 1.27 5.40 17.42
C GLU A 140 1.31 5.74 15.93
N ALA A 141 0.26 5.37 15.18
CA ALA A 141 0.12 5.72 13.77
C ALA A 141 0.13 7.23 13.55
N LYS A 142 -0.62 8.01 14.34
CA LYS A 142 -0.60 9.48 14.27
C LYS A 142 0.79 10.06 14.58
N LYS A 143 1.46 9.56 15.61
CA LYS A 143 2.80 10.01 15.95
C LYS A 143 3.80 9.72 14.82
N THR A 144 3.76 8.52 14.25
CA THR A 144 4.61 8.16 13.11
C THR A 144 4.28 8.99 11.88
N GLN A 145 3.00 9.29 11.63
CA GLN A 145 2.56 10.18 10.56
C GLN A 145 3.16 11.58 10.72
N GLU A 146 3.12 12.14 11.93
CA GLU A 146 3.73 13.44 12.27
C GLU A 146 5.26 13.41 12.13
N GLU A 147 5.92 12.37 12.66
CA GLU A 147 7.39 12.20 12.56
C GLU A 147 7.87 12.08 11.10
N LEU A 148 7.07 11.44 10.24
CA LEU A 148 7.34 11.32 8.81
C LEU A 148 6.91 12.55 8.00
N GLY A 149 6.16 13.48 8.61
CA GLY A 149 5.63 14.66 7.93
C GLY A 149 4.64 14.31 6.81
N LEU A 150 3.84 13.26 6.99
CA LEU A 150 2.86 12.78 6.00
C LEU A 150 1.48 13.39 6.29
N GLY A 151 1.03 14.36 5.51
CA GLY A 151 -0.27 15.01 5.68
C GLY A 151 -0.97 15.48 4.40
N GLY A 152 -0.26 15.51 3.27
CA GLY A 152 -0.76 15.85 1.94
C GLY A 152 -0.65 14.68 0.95
N GLU A 153 -1.36 14.80 -0.18
CA GLU A 153 -1.49 13.72 -1.19
C GLU A 153 -0.16 13.23 -1.76
N ASN A 154 0.86 14.11 -1.86
CA ASN A 154 2.14 13.80 -2.49
C ASN A 154 3.28 13.52 -1.49
N ASP A 155 3.00 13.51 -0.19
CA ASP A 155 4.05 13.46 0.82
C ASP A 155 4.77 12.11 0.84
N LEU A 156 4.06 11.02 0.54
CA LEU A 156 4.68 9.71 0.43
C LEU A 156 5.67 9.65 -0.75
N GLN A 157 5.28 10.19 -1.90
CA GLN A 157 6.15 10.27 -3.07
C GLN A 157 7.38 11.14 -2.77
N ALA A 158 7.18 12.28 -2.12
CA ALA A 158 8.25 13.17 -1.70
C ALA A 158 9.21 12.48 -0.72
N LEU A 159 8.68 11.70 0.23
CA LEU A 159 9.47 10.95 1.20
C LEU A 159 10.30 9.83 0.56
N ILE A 160 9.73 9.11 -0.42
CA ILE A 160 10.45 8.10 -1.20
C ILE A 160 11.59 8.74 -2.00
N GLN A 161 11.33 9.86 -2.68
CA GLN A 161 12.35 10.58 -3.45
C GLN A 161 13.47 11.10 -2.53
N ARG A 162 13.12 11.66 -1.36
CA ARG A 162 14.10 12.11 -0.37
C ARG A 162 14.98 10.95 0.09
N ARG A 163 14.40 9.80 0.43
CA ARG A 163 15.16 8.59 0.81
C ARG A 163 16.06 8.09 -0.30
N SER A 164 15.68 8.21 -1.57
CA SER A 164 16.55 7.85 -2.70
C SER A 164 17.78 8.75 -2.76
N LYS A 165 17.57 10.06 -2.68
CA LYS A 165 18.66 11.06 -2.67
C LYS A 165 19.58 10.89 -1.47
N ASP A 166 19.03 10.57 -0.29
CA ASP A 166 19.84 10.33 0.91
C ASP A 166 20.70 9.07 0.76
N ARG A 167 20.22 8.01 0.09
CA ARG A 167 21.02 6.82 -0.23
C ARG A 167 22.14 7.13 -1.24
N GLU A 168 21.86 7.92 -2.26
CA GLU A 168 22.87 8.37 -3.23
C GLU A 168 24.00 9.13 -2.54
N ARG A 169 23.65 10.11 -1.68
CA ARG A 169 24.62 10.87 -0.89
C ARG A 169 25.47 9.98 0.02
N GLN A 170 24.86 9.00 0.68
CA GLN A 170 25.61 8.05 1.51
C GLN A 170 26.59 7.20 0.69
N MET A 171 26.24 6.86 -0.55
CA MET A 171 27.14 6.18 -1.49
C MET A 171 28.30 7.10 -1.91
N ASP A 172 28.02 8.35 -2.25
CA ASP A 172 29.04 9.33 -2.60
C ASP A 172 30.03 9.56 -1.44
N ASP A 173 29.52 9.72 -0.22
CA ASP A 173 30.34 9.86 0.99
C ASP A 173 31.20 8.60 1.24
N PHE A 174 30.63 7.41 1.02
CA PHE A 174 31.37 6.16 1.15
C PHE A 174 32.47 6.03 0.09
N LEU A 175 32.19 6.38 -1.17
CA LEU A 175 33.18 6.39 -2.25
C LEU A 175 34.29 7.42 -1.99
N ALA A 176 33.95 8.61 -1.49
CA ALA A 176 34.92 9.63 -1.11
C ALA A 176 35.85 9.14 0.03
N GLN A 177 35.30 8.40 1.01
CA GLN A 177 36.12 7.78 2.07
C GLN A 177 37.06 6.70 1.53
N LEU A 178 36.61 5.89 0.57
CA LEU A 178 37.46 4.90 -0.10
C LEU A 178 38.57 5.58 -0.91
N GLU A 179 38.24 6.63 -1.67
CA GLU A 179 39.20 7.42 -2.43
C GLU A 179 40.24 8.06 -1.50
N ALA A 180 39.84 8.65 -0.38
CA ALA A 180 40.76 9.24 0.58
C ALA A 180 41.73 8.20 1.17
N LYS A 181 41.25 6.98 1.44
CA LYS A 181 42.04 5.91 2.07
C LYS A 181 43.00 5.22 1.10
N TYR A 182 42.61 5.04 -0.16
CA TYR A 182 43.38 4.26 -1.14
C TYR A 182 43.94 5.07 -2.31
N GLY A 183 43.35 6.23 -2.63
CA GLY A 183 43.76 7.09 -3.75
C GLY A 183 45.04 7.90 -3.51
N ASN A 184 45.48 8.05 -2.26
CA ASN A 184 46.62 8.91 -1.91
C ASN A 184 48.01 8.23 -1.88
N ASN A 185 48.17 7.04 -2.46
CA ASN A 185 49.48 6.37 -2.58
C ASN A 185 50.30 6.76 -3.83
N ALA A 186 49.89 7.79 -4.59
CA ALA A 186 50.63 8.27 -5.74
C ALA A 186 50.84 9.79 -5.69
N LYS A 187 51.80 10.26 -4.87
CA LYS A 187 52.71 11.41 -5.14
C LYS A 187 53.44 11.89 -3.87
N LYS A 188 54.59 11.28 -3.57
CA LYS A 188 55.74 11.97 -2.96
C LYS A 188 57.01 11.60 -3.72
N GLY A 189 57.10 12.10 -4.96
CA GLY A 189 58.29 11.97 -5.80
C GLY A 189 58.92 13.33 -6.09
N GLY A 190 60.15 13.54 -5.61
CA GLY A 190 61.17 14.35 -6.28
C GLY A 190 61.07 15.87 -6.19
N LYS A 191 61.68 16.44 -5.15
CA LYS A 191 62.09 17.85 -5.07
C LYS A 191 63.10 18.15 -6.19
N LYS A 192 62.74 18.95 -7.20
CA LYS A 192 63.68 19.39 -8.24
C LYS A 192 64.61 20.49 -7.70
N THR A 193 65.91 20.24 -7.82
CA THR A 193 67.04 21.11 -7.47
C THR A 193 67.14 22.34 -8.37
N ALA A 194 67.53 23.46 -7.76
CA ALA A 194 67.77 24.76 -8.38
C ALA A 194 68.97 24.75 -9.35
N ALA A 195 68.81 25.39 -10.52
CA ALA A 195 69.89 25.67 -11.45
C ALA A 195 70.23 27.17 -11.46
N LYS A 196 71.48 27.45 -11.09
CA LYS A 196 72.15 28.75 -10.96
C LYS A 196 72.53 29.28 -12.35
N LYS A 197 72.19 30.53 -12.70
CA LYS A 197 72.84 31.27 -13.81
C LYS A 197 73.55 32.52 -13.26
N ARG A 198 74.89 32.53 -13.40
CA ARG A 198 75.80 33.66 -13.15
C ARG A 198 75.85 34.55 -14.40
N LYS A 199 75.99 35.85 -14.15
CA LYS A 199 76.27 36.93 -15.11
C LYS A 199 77.60 36.73 -15.84
N ALA A 200 77.65 37.19 -17.08
CA ALA A 200 78.77 37.94 -17.65
C ALA A 200 78.18 39.23 -18.21
#